data_AF-A0A537B839-F1
#
_entry.id   AF-A0A537B839-F1
#
_cell.length_a   1.000
_cell.length_b   1.000
_cell.length_c   1.000
_cell.angle_alpha   90.00
_cell.angle_beta   90.00
_cell.angle_gamma   90.00
#
_symmetry.space_group_name_H-M   'P 1'
#
loop_
_entity.id
_entity.type
_entity.pdbx_description
1 polymer ?
#
loop_
_entity_poly.entity_id
_entity_poly.type
_entity_poly.pdbx_seq_one_letter_code
_entity_poly.pdbx_strand_id
1 'polypeptide(L)' 'MKSGQAIAGSPQTVREAVARQAAESGVNYVLARLAFGDLSLEESLHSAELLAQAVMPELAAAKVT' A
#
# COMPACT_ATOMS: atom_id res chain seq x y z
N MET A 1 -10.57 17.70 -7.21
CA MET A 1 -10.07 16.46 -7.85
C MET A 1 -9.04 15.87 -6.91
N LYS A 2 -9.08 14.56 -6.59
CA LYS A 2 -7.99 13.92 -5.84
C LYS A 2 -6.81 13.76 -6.80
N SER A 3 -5.64 14.29 -6.43
CA SER A 3 -4.44 14.26 -7.29
C SER A 3 -3.84 12.86 -7.45
N GLY A 4 -4.31 11.84 -6.69
CA GLY A 4 -3.85 10.45 -6.81
C GLY A 4 -2.41 10.22 -6.34
N GLN A 5 -1.80 11.22 -5.69
CA GLN A 5 -0.38 11.22 -5.35
C GLN A 5 -0.03 10.35 -4.13
N ALA A 6 -1.02 9.99 -3.31
CA ALA A 6 -0.83 9.14 -2.14
C ALA A 6 -2.07 8.26 -1.90
N ILE A 7 -1.84 7.10 -1.31
CA ILE A 7 -2.87 6.19 -0.81
C ILE A 7 -2.74 6.17 0.71
N ALA A 8 -3.79 6.57 1.43
CA ALA A 8 -3.83 6.58 2.88
C ALA A 8 -5.24 6.20 3.36
N GLY A 9 -5.32 5.45 4.47
CA GLY A 9 -6.58 4.95 5.01
C GLY A 9 -6.39 3.65 5.78
N SER A 10 -7.46 2.89 5.93
CA SER A 10 -7.40 1.55 6.54
C SER A 10 -6.59 0.58 5.66
N PRO A 11 -6.09 -0.54 6.22
CA PRO A 11 -5.44 -1.57 5.42
C PRO A 11 -6.27 -2.07 4.23
N GLN A 12 -7.60 -2.18 4.41
CA GLN A 12 -8.52 -2.53 3.33
C GLN A 12 -8.49 -1.50 2.20
N THR A 13 -8.60 -0.20 2.53
CA THR A 13 -8.55 0.87 1.53
C THR A 13 -7.22 0.87 0.76
N VAL A 14 -6.10 0.65 1.45
CA VAL A 14 -4.78 0.58 0.81
C VAL A 14 -4.69 -0.62 -0.12
N ARG A 15 -5.09 -1.80 0.35
CA ARG A 15 -5.07 -3.05 -0.44
C ARG A 15 -5.91 -2.92 -1.71
N GLU A 16 -7.14 -2.45 -1.61
CA GLU A 16 -8.05 -2.29 -2.76
C GLU A 16 -7.46 -1.30 -3.79
N ALA A 17 -6.88 -0.20 -3.32
CA ALA A 17 -6.26 0.77 -4.20
C ALA A 17 -5.01 0.20 -4.92
N VAL A 18 -4.14 -0.50 -4.20
CA VAL A 18 -2.92 -1.10 -4.77
C VAL A 18 -3.27 -2.25 -5.74
N ALA A 19 -4.20 -3.14 -5.36
CA ALA A 19 -4.63 -4.24 -6.22
C ALA A 19 -5.23 -3.71 -7.54
N ARG A 20 -6.05 -2.66 -7.46
CA ARG A 20 -6.61 -2.01 -8.64
C ARG A 20 -5.52 -1.39 -9.53
N GLN A 21 -4.57 -0.64 -8.95
CA GLN A 21 -3.47 -0.06 -9.73
C GLN A 21 -2.58 -1.13 -10.37
N ALA A 22 -2.30 -2.23 -9.66
CA ALA A 22 -1.55 -3.36 -10.19
C ALA A 22 -2.27 -4.02 -11.38
N ALA A 23 -3.59 -4.23 -11.28
CA ALA A 23 -4.40 -4.77 -12.38
C ALA A 23 -4.46 -3.82 -13.59
N GLU A 24 -4.60 -2.52 -13.36
CA GLU A 24 -4.65 -1.50 -14.42
C GLU A 24 -3.31 -1.34 -15.16
N SER A 25 -2.18 -1.55 -14.48
CA SER A 25 -0.83 -1.30 -15.03
C SER A 25 -0.04 -2.56 -15.40
N GLY A 26 -0.47 -3.74 -14.94
CA GLY A 26 0.24 -5.00 -15.12
C GLY A 26 1.49 -5.16 -14.24
N VAL A 27 1.72 -4.28 -13.26
CA VAL A 27 2.87 -4.39 -12.36
C VAL A 27 2.65 -5.46 -11.29
N ASN A 28 3.73 -6.12 -10.92
CA ASN A 28 3.75 -7.12 -9.85
C ASN A 28 4.63 -6.71 -8.66
N TYR A 29 5.19 -5.51 -8.71
CA TYR A 29 6.10 -4.98 -7.71
C TYR A 29 5.72 -3.54 -7.40
N VAL A 30 5.43 -3.27 -6.12
CA VAL A 30 4.98 -1.98 -5.64
C VAL A 30 5.95 -1.47 -4.59
N LEU A 31 6.40 -0.23 -4.77
CA LEU A 31 7.34 0.43 -3.87
C LEU A 31 6.55 1.40 -2.99
N ALA A 32 6.56 1.18 -1.67
CA ALA A 32 5.84 2.00 -0.71
C ALA A 32 6.80 2.88 0.09
N ARG A 33 6.53 4.19 0.14
CA ARG A 33 7.18 5.11 1.09
C ARG A 33 6.23 5.38 2.24
N LEU A 34 6.54 4.81 3.40
CA LEU A 34 5.70 4.91 4.60
C LEU A 34 6.15 6.02 5.55
N ALA A 35 7.45 6.32 5.57
CA ALA A 35 8.01 7.43 6.34
C ALA A 35 8.14 8.67 5.44
N PHE A 36 7.37 9.72 5.73
CA PHE A 36 7.44 11.00 5.04
C PHE A 36 7.01 12.13 5.99
N GLY A 37 7.49 13.36 5.73
CA GLY A 37 7.21 14.50 6.59
C GLY A 37 7.95 14.42 7.92
N ASP A 38 7.20 14.59 9.01
CA ASP A 38 7.66 14.64 10.40
C ASP A 38 7.21 13.43 11.24
N LEU A 39 6.80 12.33 10.59
CA LEU A 39 6.42 11.10 11.27
C LEU A 39 7.55 10.58 12.17
N SER A 40 7.18 10.20 13.39
CA SER A 40 8.06 9.49 14.29
C SER A 40 8.41 8.09 13.76
N LEU A 41 9.43 7.48 14.37
CA LEU A 41 9.78 6.09 14.10
C LEU A 41 8.60 5.15 14.41
N GLU A 42 7.89 5.37 15.51
CA GLU A 42 6.77 4.54 15.96
C GLU A 42 5.61 4.57 14.94
N GLU A 43 5.21 5.76 14.49
CA GLU A 43 4.14 5.91 13.49
C GLU A 43 4.52 5.27 12.14
N SER A 44 5.79 5.40 11.75
CA SER A 44 6.33 4.80 10.53
C SER A 44 6.34 3.27 10.60
N LEU A 45 6.79 2.71 11.74
CA LEU A 45 6.81 1.27 11.97
C LEU A 45 5.40 0.69 12.08
N HIS A 46 4.47 1.40 12.72
CA HIS A 46 3.07 0.98 12.80
C HIS A 46 2.45 0.81 11.40
N SER A 47 2.72 1.76 10.50
CA SER A 47 2.28 1.65 9.10
C SER A 47 2.94 0.48 8.36
N ALA A 48 4.24 0.23 8.61
CA ALA A 48 4.96 -0.89 8.02
C ALA A 48 4.43 -2.26 8.50
N GLU A 49 4.12 -2.37 9.80
CA GLU A 49 3.51 -3.57 10.39
C GLU A 49 2.13 -3.85 9.79
N LEU A 50 1.27 -2.84 9.70
CA LEU A 50 -0.05 -2.98 9.07
C LEU A 50 0.06 -3.37 7.59
N LEU A 51 0.99 -2.77 6.84
CA LEU A 51 1.22 -3.13 5.45
C LEU A 51 1.65 -4.61 5.35
N ALA A 52 2.63 -5.03 6.15
CA ALA A 52 3.18 -6.38 6.13
C ALA A 52 2.15 -7.44 6.54
N GLN A 53 1.31 -7.16 7.55
CA GLN A 53 0.39 -8.14 8.13
C GLN A 53 -0.99 -8.15 7.45
N ALA A 54 -1.50 -7.01 6.99
CA ALA A 54 -2.90 -6.88 6.54
C ALA A 54 -3.05 -6.59 5.04
N VAL A 55 -1.96 -6.23 4.33
CA VAL A 55 -2.00 -5.88 2.90
C VAL A 55 -1.20 -6.87 2.05
N MET A 56 0.08 -7.07 2.39
CA MET A 56 1.00 -7.88 1.59
C MET A 56 0.56 -9.34 1.36
N PRO A 57 -0.02 -10.07 2.35
CA PRO A 57 -0.42 -11.46 2.12
C PRO A 57 -1.46 -11.61 1.00
N GLU A 58 -2.41 -10.68 0.91
CA GLU A 58 -3.41 -10.71 -0.16
C GLU A 58 -2.84 -10.29 -1.52
N LEU A 59 -1.93 -9.30 -1.55
CA LEU A 59 -1.27 -8.90 -2.80
C LEU A 59 -0.32 -9.98 -3.32
N ALA A 60 0.38 -10.69 -2.45
CA ALA A 60 1.28 -11.79 -2.85
C ALA A 60 0.52 -13.01 -3.40
N ALA A 61 -0.72 -13.23 -2.94
CA ALA A 61 -1.59 -14.27 -3.47
C ALA A 61 -2.26 -13.89 -4.80
N ALA A 62 -2.29 -12.60 -5.15
CA ALA A 62 -2.90 -12.13 -6.38
C ALA A 62 -2.07 -12.58 -7.60
N LYS A 63 -2.73 -13.15 -8.60
CA LYS A 63 -2.08 -13.53 -9.86
C LYS A 63 -1.94 -12.30 -10.76
N VAL A 64 -0.73 -12.07 -11.23
CA VAL A 64 -0.46 -11.11 -12.31
C VAL A 64 -0.85 -11.83 -13.60
N THR A 65 -1.84 -11.28 -14.30
CA THR A 65 -2.46 -11.92 -15.49
C THR A 65 -1.92 -11.29 -16.76
#